data_AF-A0A2A4YED2-F1
#
_entry.id   AF-A0A2A4YED2-F1
#
_cell.length_a   1.000
_cell.length_b   1.000
_cell.length_c   1.000
_cell.angle_alpha   90.00
_cell.angle_beta   90.00
_cell.angle_gamma   90.00
#
_symmetry.space_group_name_H-M   'P 1'
#
loop_
_entity.id
_entity.type
_entity.pdbx_description
1 polymer ?
#
loop_
_entity_poly.entity_id
_entity_poly.type
_entity_poly.pdbx_seq_one_letter_code
_entity_poly.pdbx_strand_id
1 'polypeptide(L)'
;KSIDKIKEIDVAFIIIDAEKGLDGQDKRIINIVMRRIRILSVLLILFIGLSAAIKPAMFPGKESSLEIKGYVFENNEKVNGALVRLYQNNKIVQMTKTKKSKFEFILFSGMPYMIEVVKPGFVTERIQISTVERTEFGGKYVYEFRVDLMKASKFEGVDVSNLDFPTAIIKYSPEEGEYVHDVVYSKQVKADLRKMREEARAKK
;
A
#
# COMPACT_ATOMS: atom_id res chain seq x y z
N LYS A 1 -28.69 57.37 -42.81
CA LYS A 1 -29.19 56.16 -42.11
C LYS A 1 -28.12 55.75 -41.08
N SER A 2 -27.89 56.63 -40.11
CA SER A 2 -28.17 56.44 -38.68
C SER A 2 -27.27 55.38 -38.03
N ILE A 3 -26.01 55.77 -37.89
CA ILE A 3 -25.13 55.33 -36.80
C ILE A 3 -25.40 56.32 -35.65
N ASP A 4 -25.18 55.91 -34.41
CA ASP A 4 -25.40 56.65 -33.14
C ASP A 4 -26.79 56.51 -32.51
N LYS A 5 -26.95 55.47 -31.69
CA LYS A 5 -27.70 55.49 -30.42
C LYS A 5 -27.58 54.15 -29.69
N ILE A 6 -26.42 53.89 -29.11
CA ILE A 6 -26.34 52.99 -27.96
C ILE A 6 -25.75 53.82 -26.83
N LYS A 7 -26.59 54.09 -25.85
CA LYS A 7 -26.28 54.89 -24.67
C LYS A 7 -25.14 54.22 -23.92
N GLU A 8 -24.01 54.91 -23.79
CA GLU A 8 -23.11 54.74 -22.66
C GLU A 8 -23.94 54.95 -21.39
N ILE A 9 -24.38 53.86 -20.79
CA ILE A 9 -24.85 53.88 -19.41
C ILE A 9 -23.58 53.82 -18.59
N ASP A 10 -23.15 55.00 -18.18
CA ASP A 10 -22.01 55.23 -17.32
C ASP A 10 -22.20 54.42 -16.02
N VAL A 11 -21.47 53.30 -15.89
CA VAL A 11 -21.57 52.38 -14.73
C VAL A 11 -21.19 53.11 -13.44
N ALA A 12 -20.40 54.18 -13.53
CA ALA A 12 -20.09 55.06 -12.42
C ALA A 12 -21.34 55.78 -11.86
N PHE A 13 -22.32 56.11 -12.71
CA PHE A 13 -23.53 56.79 -12.29
C PHE A 13 -24.49 55.86 -11.51
N ILE A 14 -24.55 54.58 -11.89
CA ILE A 14 -25.36 53.57 -11.19
C ILE A 14 -24.82 53.30 -9.78
N ILE A 15 -23.50 53.29 -9.61
CA ILE A 15 -22.87 53.08 -8.29
C ILE A 15 -23.10 54.31 -7.39
N ILE A 16 -23.08 55.52 -7.95
CA ILE A 16 -23.30 56.76 -7.19
C ILE A 16 -24.77 56.90 -6.73
N ASP A 17 -25.75 56.48 -7.53
CA ASP A 17 -27.17 56.52 -7.12
C ASP A 17 -27.52 55.46 -6.06
N ALA A 18 -26.83 54.31 -6.05
CA ALA A 18 -27.02 53.30 -5.00
C ALA A 18 -26.51 53.75 -3.62
N GLU A 19 -25.45 54.58 -3.55
CA GLU A 19 -24.90 55.09 -2.28
C GLU A 19 -25.68 56.26 -1.67
N LYS A 20 -26.48 56.97 -2.47
CA LYS A 20 -27.25 58.15 -2.03
C LYS A 20 -28.54 57.80 -1.29
N GLY A 21 -29.02 56.55 -1.38
CA GLY A 21 -30.24 56.08 -0.71
C GLY A 21 -30.04 55.23 0.54
N LEU A 22 -28.79 54.91 0.91
CA LEU A 22 -28.47 54.02 2.04
C LEU A 22 -28.30 54.81 3.34
N ASP A 23 -28.98 54.38 4.40
CA ASP A 23 -28.92 55.02 5.70
C ASP A 23 -27.56 54.77 6.40
N GLY A 24 -27.36 55.42 7.55
CA GLY A 24 -26.10 55.30 8.31
C GLY A 24 -25.83 53.89 8.88
N GLN A 25 -26.84 53.03 9.02
CA GLN A 25 -26.70 51.62 9.43
C GLN A 25 -26.25 50.76 8.27
N ASP A 26 -26.84 50.95 7.09
CA ASP A 26 -26.50 50.18 5.88
C ASP A 26 -25.03 50.38 5.46
N LYS A 27 -24.54 51.63 5.53
CA LYS A 27 -23.13 51.95 5.25
C LYS A 27 -22.18 51.30 6.26
N ARG A 28 -22.60 51.12 7.52
CA ARG A 28 -21.80 50.42 8.55
C ARG A 28 -21.77 48.92 8.29
N ILE A 29 -22.89 48.31 7.91
CA ILE A 29 -22.96 46.87 7.60
C ILE A 29 -22.11 46.56 6.36
N ILE A 30 -22.21 47.36 5.31
CA ILE A 30 -21.40 47.20 4.08
C ILE A 30 -19.91 47.27 4.40
N ASN A 31 -19.47 48.21 5.24
CA ASN A 31 -18.07 48.30 5.66
C ASN A 31 -17.59 47.09 6.49
N ILE A 32 -18.44 46.55 7.37
CA ILE A 32 -18.12 45.33 8.14
C ILE A 32 -17.99 44.12 7.20
N VAL A 33 -18.91 43.98 6.25
CA VAL A 33 -18.92 42.89 5.26
C VAL A 33 -17.70 42.98 4.35
N MET A 34 -17.40 44.17 3.81
CA MET A 34 -16.19 44.39 2.98
C MET A 34 -14.90 44.12 3.75
N ARG A 35 -14.82 44.46 5.05
CA ARG A 35 -13.66 44.15 5.89
C ARG A 35 -13.48 42.65 6.10
N ARG A 36 -14.58 41.90 6.30
CA ARG A 36 -14.55 40.44 6.42
C ARG A 36 -14.12 39.78 5.11
N ILE A 37 -14.62 40.25 3.96
CA ILE A 37 -14.23 39.76 2.63
C ILE A 37 -12.73 39.98 2.41
N ARG A 38 -12.20 41.18 2.70
CA ARG A 38 -10.75 41.46 2.57
C ARG A 38 -9.90 40.54 3.45
N ILE A 39 -10.31 40.28 4.70
CA ILE A 39 -9.59 39.37 5.60
C ILE A 39 -9.61 37.93 5.06
N LEU A 40 -10.76 37.45 4.57
CA LEU A 40 -10.89 36.12 3.98
C LEU A 40 -10.06 35.96 2.70
N SER A 41 -10.00 37.00 1.85
CA SER A 41 -9.16 37.01 0.65
C SER A 41 -7.67 36.92 0.99
N VAL A 42 -7.20 37.63 2.02
CA VAL A 42 -5.80 37.56 2.47
C VAL A 42 -5.45 36.18 3.03
N LEU A 43 -6.35 35.57 3.83
CA LEU A 43 -6.16 34.21 4.36
C LEU A 43 -6.11 33.15 3.26
N LEU A 44 -6.94 33.28 2.22
CA LEU A 44 -6.93 32.38 1.07
C LEU A 44 -5.61 32.44 0.29
N ILE A 45 -5.07 33.64 0.08
CA ILE A 45 -3.78 33.84 -0.60
C ILE A 45 -2.63 33.26 0.24
N LEU A 46 -2.67 33.39 1.57
CA LEU A 46 -1.69 32.81 2.49
C LEU A 46 -1.74 31.28 2.49
N PHE A 47 -2.93 30.69 2.36
CA PHE A 47 -3.11 29.24 2.29
C PHE A 47 -2.54 28.63 1.00
N ILE A 48 -2.66 29.34 -0.13
CA ILE A 48 -2.10 28.91 -1.42
C ILE A 48 -0.56 29.03 -1.43
N GLY A 49 0.01 30.01 -0.71
CA GLY A 49 1.47 30.15 -0.57
C GLY A 49 2.14 29.04 0.23
N LEU A 50 1.43 28.44 1.20
CA LEU A 50 2.01 27.44 2.11
C LEU A 50 2.10 26.03 1.50
N SER A 51 1.30 25.72 0.47
CA SER A 51 1.32 24.41 -0.20
C SER A 51 2.47 24.25 -1.21
N ALA A 52 3.13 25.34 -1.62
CA ALA A 52 4.19 25.32 -2.62
C ALA A 52 5.57 24.82 -2.11
N ALA A 53 5.72 24.64 -0.80
CA ALA A 53 6.98 24.17 -0.20
C ALA A 53 7.09 22.64 -0.09
N ILE A 54 6.03 21.89 -0.39
CA ILE A 54 6.06 20.43 -0.40
C ILE A 54 6.63 19.98 -1.75
N LYS A 55 7.96 19.99 -1.88
CA LYS A 55 8.61 19.22 -2.94
C LYS A 55 8.30 17.75 -2.66
N PRO A 56 7.52 17.03 -3.49
CA PRO A 56 7.51 15.58 -3.37
C PRO A 56 8.95 15.13 -3.54
N ALA A 57 9.45 14.30 -2.62
CA ALA A 57 10.69 13.59 -2.82
C ALA A 57 10.48 12.63 -3.99
N MET A 58 10.58 13.15 -5.21
CA MET A 58 10.54 12.39 -6.44
C MET A 58 11.89 11.69 -6.55
N PHE A 59 11.97 10.52 -5.93
CA PHE A 59 13.04 9.59 -6.20
C PHE A 59 12.85 9.09 -7.65
N PRO A 60 13.82 9.29 -8.55
CA PRO A 60 13.71 8.80 -9.93
C PRO A 60 13.98 7.28 -9.95
N GLY A 61 13.04 6.50 -9.43
CA GLY A 61 12.94 5.07 -9.70
C GLY A 61 11.84 4.86 -10.73
N LYS A 62 12.06 4.03 -11.75
CA LYS A 62 10.94 3.55 -12.57
C LYS A 62 10.03 2.76 -11.64
N GLU A 63 8.75 3.11 -11.57
CA GLU A 63 7.77 2.32 -10.79
C GLU A 63 7.79 0.88 -11.31
N SER A 64 8.31 -0.03 -10.49
CA SER A 64 8.27 -1.47 -10.78
C SER A 64 7.26 -2.14 -9.86
N SER A 65 6.64 -3.20 -10.39
CA SER A 65 5.74 -4.05 -9.63
C SER A 65 6.21 -5.50 -9.71
N LEU A 66 6.03 -6.23 -8.62
CA LEU A 66 6.35 -7.64 -8.52
C LEU A 66 5.05 -8.44 -8.50
N GLU A 67 4.78 -9.18 -9.56
CA GLU A 67 3.74 -10.20 -9.60
C GLU A 67 4.26 -11.49 -8.94
N ILE A 68 3.69 -11.80 -7.78
CA ILE A 68 3.97 -13.03 -7.06
C ILE A 68 2.93 -14.08 -7.45
N LYS A 69 3.40 -15.28 -7.81
CA LYS A 69 2.56 -16.46 -7.98
C LYS A 69 3.01 -17.57 -7.04
N GLY A 70 2.15 -17.94 -6.12
CA GLY A 70 2.41 -19.05 -5.21
C GLY A 70 1.57 -20.27 -5.54
N TYR A 71 2.17 -21.44 -5.41
CA TYR A 71 1.50 -22.74 -5.59
C TYR A 71 1.56 -23.55 -4.29
N VAL A 72 0.40 -23.91 -3.77
CA VAL A 72 0.25 -24.56 -2.46
C VAL A 72 0.08 -26.07 -2.62
N PHE A 73 0.93 -26.82 -1.93
CA PHE A 73 0.96 -28.27 -1.96
C PHE A 73 0.95 -28.88 -0.56
N GLU A 74 0.58 -30.16 -0.49
CA GLU A 74 0.82 -31.04 0.64
C GLU A 74 1.41 -32.34 0.08
N ASN A 75 2.64 -32.70 0.46
CA ASN A 75 3.31 -33.93 -0.02
C ASN A 75 3.20 -34.14 -1.55
N ASN A 76 3.40 -33.08 -2.35
CA ASN A 76 3.23 -33.04 -3.82
C ASN A 76 1.80 -33.05 -4.36
N GLU A 77 0.78 -33.12 -3.51
CA GLU A 77 -0.62 -32.96 -3.92
C GLU A 77 -1.02 -31.49 -3.91
N LYS A 78 -1.76 -31.06 -4.95
CA LYS A 78 -2.23 -29.68 -5.10
C LYS A 78 -3.31 -29.35 -4.09
N VAL A 79 -3.14 -28.27 -3.31
CA VAL A 79 -4.10 -27.87 -2.28
C VAL A 79 -4.98 -26.70 -2.73
N ASN A 80 -6.29 -26.93 -2.79
CA ASN A 80 -7.30 -25.91 -3.08
C ASN A 80 -7.98 -25.37 -1.82
N GLY A 81 -8.49 -24.14 -1.92
CA GLY A 81 -9.26 -23.50 -0.86
C GLY A 81 -8.47 -23.18 0.42
N ALA A 82 -7.14 -23.11 0.35
CA ALA A 82 -6.35 -22.49 1.42
C ALA A 82 -6.59 -20.98 1.39
N LEU A 83 -6.78 -20.37 2.56
CA LEU A 83 -6.94 -18.92 2.69
C LEU A 83 -5.56 -18.28 2.62
N VAL A 84 -5.36 -17.33 1.71
CA VAL A 84 -4.11 -16.59 1.56
C VAL A 84 -4.36 -15.13 1.88
N ARG A 85 -3.58 -14.57 2.80
CA ARG A 85 -3.66 -13.18 3.23
C ARG A 85 -2.38 -12.46 2.87
N LEU A 86 -2.51 -11.30 2.24
CA LEU A 86 -1.40 -10.39 2.00
C LEU A 86 -1.46 -9.27 3.04
N TYR A 87 -0.36 -9.10 3.75
CA TYR A 87 -0.16 -8.04 4.72
C TYR A 87 0.81 -7.00 4.19
N GLN A 88 0.49 -5.75 4.49
CA GLN A 88 1.35 -4.58 4.30
C GLN A 88 1.27 -3.76 5.59
N ASN A 89 2.41 -3.43 6.19
CA ASN A 89 2.48 -2.70 7.47
C ASN A 89 1.55 -3.30 8.56
N ASN A 90 1.60 -4.63 8.72
CA ASN A 90 0.81 -5.42 9.68
C ASN A 90 -0.72 -5.35 9.48
N LYS A 91 -1.20 -4.81 8.36
CA LYS A 91 -2.62 -4.79 7.98
C LYS A 91 -2.85 -5.70 6.79
N ILE A 92 -3.97 -6.43 6.83
CA ILE A 92 -4.40 -7.21 5.67
C ILE A 92 -4.85 -6.23 4.58
N VAL A 93 -4.21 -6.29 3.43
CA VAL A 93 -4.55 -5.45 2.26
C VAL A 93 -5.24 -6.25 1.16
N GLN A 94 -5.03 -7.56 1.12
CA GLN A 94 -5.72 -8.44 0.19
C GLN A 94 -5.90 -9.84 0.78
N MET A 95 -6.99 -10.51 0.40
CA MET A 95 -7.26 -11.90 0.74
C MET A 95 -7.73 -12.65 -0.49
N THR A 96 -7.31 -13.90 -0.63
CA THR A 96 -7.79 -14.80 -1.69
C THR A 96 -7.85 -16.24 -1.19
N LYS A 97 -8.45 -17.13 -1.98
CA LYS A 97 -8.41 -18.57 -1.73
C LYS A 97 -7.70 -19.26 -2.89
N THR A 98 -6.90 -20.28 -2.61
CA THR A 98 -6.20 -21.00 -3.67
C THR A 98 -7.18 -21.69 -4.61
N LYS A 99 -6.96 -21.55 -5.92
CA LYS A 99 -7.70 -22.24 -6.98
C LYS A 99 -6.71 -22.91 -7.92
N LYS A 100 -6.90 -24.20 -8.18
CA LYS A 100 -5.90 -25.06 -8.86
C LYS A 100 -4.51 -24.92 -8.21
N SER A 101 -4.44 -25.01 -6.88
CA SER A 101 -3.26 -24.75 -6.02
C SER A 101 -2.67 -23.33 -6.07
N LYS A 102 -3.14 -22.44 -6.94
CA LYS A 102 -2.50 -21.16 -7.21
C LYS A 102 -3.14 -20.01 -6.40
N PHE A 103 -2.30 -19.06 -5.98
CA PHE A 103 -2.69 -17.69 -5.63
C PHE A 103 -1.76 -16.68 -6.34
N GLU A 104 -2.19 -15.43 -6.44
CA GLU A 104 -1.44 -14.38 -7.13
C GLU A 104 -1.66 -13.02 -6.46
N PHE A 105 -0.60 -12.21 -6.37
CA PHE A 105 -0.64 -10.84 -5.87
C PHE A 105 0.29 -9.94 -6.70
N ILE A 106 -0.03 -8.65 -6.77
CA ILE A 106 0.85 -7.63 -7.33
C ILE A 106 1.35 -6.79 -6.16
N LEU A 107 2.67 -6.73 -5.99
CA LEU A 107 3.35 -5.99 -4.94
C LEU A 107 3.99 -4.75 -5.53
N PHE A 108 3.78 -3.60 -4.89
CA PHE A 108 4.42 -2.35 -5.31
C PHE A 108 5.81 -2.24 -4.69
N SER A 109 6.69 -1.48 -5.33
CA SER A 109 8.07 -1.28 -4.89
C SER A 109 8.14 -0.43 -3.61
N GLY A 110 9.23 -0.62 -2.86
CA GLY A 110 9.61 0.23 -1.73
C GLY A 110 9.15 -0.25 -0.35
N MET A 111 8.65 -1.48 -0.19
CA MET A 111 8.19 -1.93 1.13
C MET A 111 8.16 -3.45 1.35
N PRO A 112 8.17 -3.90 2.62
CA PRO A 112 8.00 -5.31 2.94
C PRO A 112 6.53 -5.73 2.94
N TYR A 113 6.30 -6.98 2.53
CA TYR A 113 5.03 -7.68 2.56
C TYR A 113 5.17 -8.99 3.32
N MET A 114 4.06 -9.47 3.88
CA MET A 114 3.95 -10.81 4.44
C MET A 114 2.78 -11.53 3.78
N ILE A 115 3.00 -12.76 3.32
CA ILE A 115 1.96 -13.66 2.86
C ILE A 115 1.75 -14.71 3.94
N GLU A 116 0.51 -14.86 4.40
CA GLU A 116 0.11 -15.97 5.26
C GLU A 116 -0.78 -16.94 4.48
N VAL A 117 -0.45 -18.23 4.53
CA VAL A 117 -1.26 -19.31 3.95
C VAL A 117 -1.84 -20.14 5.10
N VAL A 118 -3.17 -20.11 5.22
CA VAL A 118 -3.93 -20.74 6.30
C VAL A 118 -4.82 -21.85 5.75
N LYS A 119 -4.69 -23.05 6.30
CA LYS A 119 -5.56 -24.19 6.00
C LYS A 119 -5.83 -24.99 7.30
N PRO A 120 -7.10 -25.30 7.64
CA PRO A 120 -7.40 -26.12 8.81
C PRO A 120 -6.67 -27.46 8.80
N GLY A 121 -6.08 -27.84 9.95
CA GLY A 121 -5.27 -29.07 10.10
C GLY A 121 -3.79 -28.92 9.73
N PHE A 122 -3.38 -27.74 9.26
CA PHE A 122 -2.01 -27.41 8.89
C PHE A 122 -1.45 -26.29 9.74
N VAL A 123 -0.12 -26.26 9.85
CA VAL A 123 0.61 -25.09 10.34
C VAL A 123 0.37 -23.92 9.39
N THR A 124 0.24 -22.71 9.94
CA THR A 124 0.16 -21.49 9.12
C THR A 124 1.54 -21.19 8.54
N GLU A 125 1.63 -21.16 7.21
CA GLU A 125 2.87 -20.82 6.52
C GLU A 125 2.97 -19.30 6.32
N ARG A 126 4.14 -18.74 6.56
CA ARG A 126 4.41 -17.30 6.45
C ARG A 126 5.59 -17.05 5.53
N ILE A 127 5.42 -16.18 4.53
CA ILE A 127 6.45 -15.84 3.56
C ILE A 127 6.64 -14.34 3.56
N GLN A 128 7.84 -13.88 3.92
CA GLN A 128 8.19 -12.47 3.87
C GLN A 128 8.77 -12.13 2.49
N ILE A 129 8.32 -11.03 1.92
CA ILE A 129 8.78 -10.55 0.61
C ILE A 129 9.17 -9.08 0.75
N SER A 130 10.44 -8.74 0.49
CA SER A 130 10.91 -7.36 0.45
C SER A 130 10.91 -6.85 -0.99
N THR A 131 10.21 -5.74 -1.25
CA THR A 131 10.36 -4.96 -2.49
C THR A 131 11.11 -3.64 -2.25
N VAL A 132 11.80 -3.51 -1.10
CA VAL A 132 12.49 -2.27 -0.69
C VAL A 132 13.67 -1.97 -1.61
N GLU A 133 14.43 -2.99 -1.96
CA GLU A 133 15.54 -2.91 -2.88
C GLU A 133 15.06 -2.51 -4.28
N ARG A 134 15.74 -1.53 -4.89
CA ARG A 134 15.40 -1.09 -6.23
C ARG A 134 15.84 -2.13 -7.24
N THR A 135 14.91 -2.50 -8.11
CA THR A 135 15.19 -3.34 -9.27
C THR A 135 15.87 -2.49 -10.35
N GLU A 136 16.85 -3.06 -11.06
CA GLU A 136 17.48 -2.38 -12.22
C GLU A 136 16.50 -2.28 -13.41
N PHE A 137 15.50 -3.17 -13.43
CA PHE A 137 14.44 -3.20 -14.42
C PHE A 137 13.25 -2.35 -13.99
N GLY A 138 12.76 -1.50 -14.89
CA GLY A 138 11.44 -0.89 -14.78
C GLY A 138 10.38 -1.78 -15.40
N GLY A 139 9.20 -1.87 -14.79
CA GLY A 139 8.08 -2.67 -15.30
C GLY A 139 7.66 -3.79 -14.36
N LYS A 140 7.12 -4.87 -14.93
CA LYS A 140 6.51 -5.99 -14.20
C LYS A 140 7.50 -7.15 -14.09
N TYR A 141 7.89 -7.48 -12.86
CA TYR A 141 8.68 -8.67 -12.54
C TYR A 141 7.72 -9.81 -12.15
N VAL A 142 7.98 -11.04 -12.56
CA VAL A 142 7.17 -12.21 -12.15
C VAL A 142 8.04 -13.16 -11.36
N TYR A 143 7.60 -13.50 -10.14
CA TYR A 143 8.31 -14.48 -9.31
C TYR A 143 7.34 -15.57 -8.87
N GLU A 144 7.71 -16.82 -9.16
CA GLU A 144 6.91 -18.00 -8.88
C GLU A 144 7.56 -18.84 -7.79
N PHE A 145 6.78 -19.29 -6.79
CA PHE A 145 7.31 -20.16 -5.74
C PHE A 145 6.29 -21.19 -5.26
N ARG A 146 6.83 -22.20 -4.58
CA ARG A 146 6.07 -23.30 -3.98
C ARG A 146 5.93 -23.11 -2.47
N VAL A 147 4.75 -23.41 -1.95
CA VAL A 147 4.46 -23.48 -0.51
C VAL A 147 4.03 -24.89 -0.17
N ASP A 148 4.80 -25.57 0.69
CA ASP A 148 4.49 -26.92 1.16
C ASP A 148 3.89 -26.87 2.56
N LEU A 149 2.59 -27.16 2.66
CA LEU A 149 1.89 -27.16 3.94
C LEU A 149 2.32 -28.36 4.78
N MET A 150 2.52 -28.10 6.07
CA MET A 150 2.85 -29.10 7.07
C MET A 150 1.64 -29.41 7.94
N LYS A 151 1.24 -30.68 8.07
CA LYS A 151 0.19 -31.09 9.02
C LYS A 151 0.58 -30.68 10.44
N ALA A 152 -0.34 -30.03 11.15
CA ALA A 152 -0.12 -29.62 12.55
C ALA A 152 0.17 -30.82 13.47
N SER A 153 -0.43 -31.99 13.17
CA SER A 153 -0.20 -33.23 13.91
C SER A 153 1.25 -33.77 13.87
N LYS A 154 2.11 -33.21 13.01
CA LYS A 154 3.55 -33.53 12.99
C LYS A 154 4.33 -32.84 14.11
N PHE A 155 3.72 -31.89 14.83
CA PHE A 155 4.36 -31.08 15.86
C PHE A 155 3.65 -31.18 17.22
N GLU A 156 2.77 -32.17 17.39
CA GLU A 156 2.09 -32.44 18.67
C GLU A 156 3.11 -32.64 19.80
N GLY A 157 2.87 -31.97 20.93
CA GLY A 157 3.71 -32.09 22.13
C GLY A 157 5.03 -31.31 22.09
N VAL A 158 5.27 -30.49 21.07
CA VAL A 158 6.47 -29.63 20.95
C VAL A 158 6.08 -28.16 20.95
N ASP A 159 6.97 -27.30 21.44
CA ASP A 159 6.80 -25.85 21.33
C ASP A 159 6.91 -25.42 19.87
N VAL A 160 5.83 -24.87 19.33
CA VAL A 160 5.70 -24.43 17.94
C VAL A 160 5.89 -22.93 17.79
N SER A 161 6.35 -22.21 18.82
CA SER A 161 6.54 -20.75 18.78
C SER A 161 7.43 -20.30 17.62
N ASN A 162 8.42 -21.11 17.21
CA ASN A 162 9.25 -20.73 16.05
C ASN A 162 8.51 -20.80 14.71
N LEU A 163 7.34 -21.45 14.64
CA LEU A 163 6.48 -21.48 13.44
C LEU A 163 5.70 -20.16 13.27
N ASP A 164 5.80 -19.23 14.23
CA ASP A 164 5.29 -17.87 14.07
C ASP A 164 6.18 -16.95 13.21
N PHE A 165 7.42 -17.37 12.96
CA PHE A 165 8.31 -16.68 12.04
C PHE A 165 8.12 -17.15 10.59
N PRO A 166 8.56 -16.34 9.60
CA PRO A 166 8.52 -16.74 8.19
C PRO A 166 9.27 -18.05 7.93
N THR A 167 8.73 -18.88 7.03
CA THR A 167 9.44 -20.07 6.53
C THR A 167 10.31 -19.77 5.31
N ALA A 168 10.06 -18.64 4.66
CA ALA A 168 10.86 -18.12 3.56
C ALA A 168 10.94 -16.59 3.60
N ILE A 169 12.09 -16.07 3.20
CA ILE A 169 12.31 -14.65 2.88
C ILE A 169 12.70 -14.58 1.42
N ILE A 170 12.01 -13.72 0.66
CA ILE A 170 12.29 -13.42 -0.74
C ILE A 170 12.66 -11.93 -0.82
N LYS A 171 13.78 -11.62 -1.48
CA LYS A 171 14.25 -10.23 -1.68
C LYS A 171 14.97 -10.11 -3.00
N TYR A 172 15.06 -8.90 -3.53
CA TYR A 172 15.87 -8.64 -4.71
C TYR A 172 17.36 -8.76 -4.36
N SER A 173 18.11 -9.50 -5.17
CA SER A 173 19.57 -9.55 -5.12
C SER A 173 20.12 -8.69 -6.25
N PRO A 174 20.80 -7.56 -5.95
CA PRO A 174 21.47 -6.77 -6.98
C PRO A 174 22.58 -7.54 -7.69
N GLU A 175 23.23 -8.49 -7.00
CA GLU A 175 24.30 -9.33 -7.56
C GLU A 175 23.76 -10.29 -8.63
N GLU A 176 22.59 -10.88 -8.38
CA GLU A 176 21.95 -11.82 -9.33
C GLU A 176 21.02 -11.10 -10.32
N GLY A 177 20.71 -9.82 -10.07
CA GLY A 177 19.76 -9.04 -10.86
C GLY A 177 18.31 -9.51 -10.74
N GLU A 178 17.99 -10.40 -9.80
CA GLU A 178 16.68 -11.06 -9.64
C GLU A 178 16.21 -11.20 -8.19
N TYR A 179 14.93 -11.51 -8.01
CA TYR A 179 14.39 -11.90 -6.70
C TYR A 179 14.86 -13.32 -6.37
N VAL A 180 15.42 -13.49 -5.17
CA VAL A 180 15.94 -14.77 -4.71
C VAL A 180 15.45 -15.08 -3.31
N HIS A 181 15.48 -16.37 -2.96
CA HIS A 181 15.32 -16.80 -1.58
C HIS A 181 16.56 -16.44 -0.76
N ASP A 182 16.37 -15.98 0.47
CA ASP A 182 17.46 -15.85 1.42
C ASP A 182 17.96 -17.24 1.83
N VAL A 183 19.07 -17.67 1.23
CA VAL A 183 19.63 -19.01 1.39
C VAL A 183 20.08 -19.26 2.83
N VAL A 184 20.65 -18.25 3.49
CA VAL A 184 21.14 -18.37 4.87
C VAL A 184 19.97 -18.57 5.81
N TYR A 185 18.94 -17.73 5.69
CA TYR A 185 17.71 -17.87 6.46
C TYR A 185 17.02 -19.22 6.22
N SER A 186 16.88 -19.60 4.95
CA SER A 186 16.24 -20.86 4.56
C SER A 186 16.95 -22.09 5.14
N LYS A 187 18.29 -22.06 5.25
CA LYS A 187 19.08 -23.14 5.88
C LYS A 187 18.78 -23.24 7.38
N GLN A 188 18.75 -22.11 8.07
CA GLN A 188 18.47 -22.06 9.51
C GLN A 188 17.06 -22.59 9.83
N VAL A 189 16.04 -22.05 9.16
CA VAL A 189 14.65 -22.48 9.37
C VAL A 189 14.47 -23.97 9.08
N LYS A 190 15.09 -24.50 8.00
CA LYS A 190 15.05 -25.94 7.70
C LYS A 190 15.65 -26.79 8.82
N ALA A 191 16.74 -26.34 9.44
CA ALA A 191 17.37 -27.04 10.55
C ALA A 191 16.47 -27.05 11.79
N ASP A 192 15.85 -25.92 12.11
CA ASP A 192 14.95 -25.79 13.26
C ASP A 192 13.67 -26.62 13.08
N LEU A 193 13.06 -26.57 11.90
CA LEU A 193 11.92 -27.43 11.54
C LEU A 193 12.25 -28.92 11.63
N ARG A 194 13.47 -29.32 11.28
CA ARG A 194 13.91 -30.72 11.40
C ARG A 194 13.99 -31.14 12.87
N LYS A 195 14.64 -30.33 13.71
CA LYS A 195 14.76 -30.60 15.15
C LYS A 195 13.39 -30.75 15.81
N MET A 196 12.47 -29.83 15.55
CA MET A 196 11.10 -29.90 16.10
C MET A 196 10.35 -31.16 15.70
N ARG A 197 10.50 -31.62 14.45
CA ARG A 197 9.87 -32.86 13.98
C ARG A 197 10.47 -34.10 14.64
N GLU A 198 11.78 -34.10 14.88
CA GLU A 198 12.47 -35.19 15.58
C GLU A 198 12.03 -35.24 17.05
N GLU A 199 11.95 -34.09 17.73
CA GLU A 199 11.43 -33.98 19.10
C GLU A 199 9.97 -34.44 19.20
N ALA A 200 9.12 -34.07 18.24
CA ALA A 200 7.71 -34.49 18.23
C ALA A 200 7.57 -36.00 18.03
N ARG A 201 8.44 -36.60 17.22
CA ARG A 201 8.48 -38.06 17.04
C ARG A 201 8.97 -38.79 18.29
N ALA A 202 9.90 -38.22 19.04
CA ALA A 202 10.41 -38.82 20.28
C ALA A 202 9.38 -38.81 21.43
N LYS A 203 8.34 -37.98 21.34
CA LYS A 203 7.26 -37.89 22.33
C LYS A 203 6.01 -38.72 21.98
N LYS A 204 5.98 -39.35 20.80
CA LYS A 204 4.92 -40.27 20.37
C LYS A 204 5.24 -41.70 20.78
#